data_AF-A0A7K1CRP8-F1
#
_entry.id   AF-A0A7K1CRP8-F1
#
_cell.length_a   1.000
_cell.length_b   1.000
_cell.length_c   1.000
_cell.angle_alpha   90.00
_cell.angle_beta   90.00
_cell.angle_gamma   90.00
#
_symmetry.space_group_name_H-M   'P 1'
#
loop_
_entity.id
_entity.type
_entity.pdbx_description
1 polymer ?
#
loop_
_entity_poly.entity_id
_entity_poly.type
_entity_poly.pdbx_seq_one_letter_code
_entity_poly.pdbx_strand_id
1 'polypeptide(L)' 'QRAGLGGIQEWLSFYYKSPQVAPGLYPEHDLFAQLTKLQNTLRWMMGEDQITHLGREYYDGE' A
#
# COMPACT_ATOMS: atom_id res chain seq x y z
N GLN A 1 -6.25 -19.54 7.29
CA GLN A 1 -5.42 -19.54 6.05
C GLN A 1 -4.73 -18.19 5.94
N ARG A 2 -3.47 -18.10 5.47
CA ARG A 2 -2.77 -16.81 5.24
C ARG A 2 -3.26 -16.17 3.93
N ALA A 3 -2.85 -14.93 3.65
CA ALA A 3 -3.26 -14.16 2.46
C ALA A 3 -2.78 -14.72 1.09
N GLY A 4 -2.09 -15.86 1.04
CA GLY A 4 -1.64 -16.48 -0.22
C GLY A 4 -0.51 -15.76 -0.97
N LEU A 5 -0.02 -14.62 -0.48
CA LEU A 5 1.08 -13.88 -1.08
C LEU A 5 2.46 -14.42 -0.67
N GLY A 6 3.41 -14.39 -1.60
CA GLY A 6 4.80 -14.81 -1.40
C GLY A 6 5.81 -13.87 -2.07
N GLY A 7 7.09 -14.02 -1.76
CA GLY A 7 8.15 -13.10 -2.19
C GLY A 7 8.23 -11.84 -1.32
N ILE A 8 8.87 -10.79 -1.84
CA ILE A 8 9.07 -9.51 -1.14
C ILE A 8 7.71 -8.82 -0.95
N GLN A 9 7.32 -8.61 0.30
CA GLN A 9 6.04 -7.99 0.67
C GLN A 9 6.25 -6.52 1.06
N GLU A 10 6.51 -5.66 0.07
CA GLU A 10 6.80 -4.23 0.33
C GLU A 10 5.66 -3.49 1.05
N TRP A 11 4.42 -3.97 0.96
CA TRP A 11 3.28 -3.37 1.66
C TRP A 11 3.32 -3.56 3.19
N LEU A 12 4.19 -4.46 3.70
CA LEU A 12 4.45 -4.60 5.12
C LEU A 12 5.53 -3.63 5.65
N SER A 13 6.13 -2.81 4.78
CA SER A 13 7.21 -1.88 5.13
C SER A 13 6.86 -0.92 6.26
N PHE A 14 5.57 -0.58 6.41
CA PHE A 14 5.05 0.25 7.50
C PHE A 14 5.49 -0.22 8.90
N TYR A 15 5.69 -1.53 9.09
CA TYR A 15 6.07 -2.11 10.38
C TYR A 15 7.59 -2.27 10.57
N TYR A 16 8.42 -1.94 9.59
CA TYR A 16 9.85 -2.22 9.60
C TYR A 16 10.69 -0.96 9.52
N LYS A 17 11.71 -0.87 10.37
CA LYS A 17 12.71 0.22 10.31
C LYS A 17 13.58 0.14 9.05
N SER A 18 13.77 -1.08 8.52
CA SER A 18 14.58 -1.35 7.32
C SER A 18 13.74 -2.18 6.35
N PRO A 19 12.91 -1.53 5.51
CA PRO A 19 12.07 -2.17 4.51
C PRO A 19 12.86 -3.05 3.56
N GLN A 20 12.30 -4.23 3.23
CA GLN A 20 12.84 -5.08 2.19
C GLN A 20 12.31 -4.64 0.82
N VAL A 21 13.21 -4.44 -0.14
CA VAL A 21 12.89 -4.08 -1.53
C VAL A 21 13.68 -4.94 -2.50
N ALA A 22 13.25 -4.96 -3.77
CA ALA A 22 14.00 -5.67 -4.81
C ALA A 22 15.38 -5.02 -5.05
N PRO A 23 16.39 -5.79 -5.51
CA PRO A 23 17.71 -5.25 -5.82
C PRO A 23 17.65 -4.06 -6.78
N GLY A 24 18.38 -2.98 -6.44
CA GLY A 24 18.41 -1.74 -7.25
C GLY A 24 17.30 -0.73 -6.94
N LEU A 25 16.35 -1.06 -6.06
CA LEU A 25 15.32 -0.11 -5.59
C LEU A 25 15.74 0.58 -4.29
N TYR A 26 15.26 1.81 -4.11
CA TYR A 26 15.38 2.54 -2.85
C TYR A 26 14.23 2.13 -1.90
N PRO A 27 14.52 1.80 -0.62
CA PRO A 27 13.48 1.54 0.36
C PRO A 27 12.73 2.82 0.73
N GLU A 28 11.41 2.83 0.51
CA GLU A 28 10.54 3.92 0.97
C GLU A 28 10.55 3.98 2.50
N HIS A 29 10.74 5.17 3.08
CA HIS A 29 10.78 5.40 4.52
C HIS A 29 9.74 6.42 5.01
N ASP A 30 8.97 7.02 4.10
CA ASP A 30 7.81 7.84 4.44
C ASP A 30 6.68 6.96 5.00
N LEU A 31 6.29 7.21 6.25
CA LEU A 31 5.26 6.43 6.95
C LEU A 31 3.88 6.55 6.31
N PHE A 32 3.54 7.70 5.73
CA PHE A 32 2.24 7.89 5.07
C PHE A 32 2.21 7.16 3.73
N ALA A 33 3.28 7.23 2.94
CA ALA A 33 3.39 6.45 1.70
C ALA A 33 3.32 4.94 1.97
N GLN A 34 4.02 4.45 3.01
CA GLN A 34 3.95 3.05 3.44
C GLN A 34 2.55 2.66 3.93
N LEU A 35 1.88 3.53 4.69
CA LEU A 35 0.51 3.30 5.17
C LEU A 35 -0.49 3.22 4.01
N THR A 36 -0.40 4.13 3.04
CA THR A 36 -1.24 4.10 1.84
C THR A 36 -1.00 2.81 1.04
N LYS A 37 0.26 2.36 0.89
CA LYS A 37 0.59 1.08 0.24
C LYS A 37 -0.06 -0.11 0.99
N LEU A 38 0.01 -0.12 2.32
CA LEU A 38 -0.64 -1.13 3.16
C LEU A 38 -2.16 -1.14 2.93
N GLN A 39 -2.83 0.01 3.06
CA GLN A 39 -4.28 0.13 2.92
C GLN A 39 -4.77 -0.27 1.53
N ASN A 40 -4.11 0.20 0.47
CA ASN A 40 -4.47 -0.13 -0.91
C ASN A 40 -4.23 -1.61 -1.23
N THR A 41 -3.21 -2.25 -0.62
CA THR A 41 -3.02 -3.70 -0.77
C THR A 41 -4.16 -4.48 -0.13
N LEU A 42 -4.61 -4.07 1.06
CA LEU A 42 -5.75 -4.71 1.74
C LEU A 42 -7.07 -4.52 0.96
N ARG A 43 -7.33 -3.31 0.45
CA ARG A 43 -8.50 -3.05 -0.41
C ARG A 43 -8.49 -3.93 -1.65
N TRP A 44 -7.36 -3.99 -2.35
CA TRP A 44 -7.21 -4.87 -3.51
C TRP A 44 -7.48 -6.34 -3.18
N MET A 45 -6.99 -6.85 -2.05
CA MET A 45 -7.29 -8.22 -1.60
C MET A 45 -8.78 -8.46 -1.35
N MET A 46 -9.53 -7.42 -0.98
CA MET A 46 -10.97 -7.49 -0.75
C MET A 46 -11.80 -7.22 -2.01
N GLY A 47 -11.18 -6.94 -3.16
CA GLY A 47 -11.88 -6.56 -4.39
C GLY A 47 -12.44 -5.13 -4.36
N GLU A 48 -11.92 -4.29 -3.47
CA GLU A 48 -12.29 -2.90 -3.30
C GLU A 48 -11.35 -1.99 -4.13
N ASP A 49 -11.86 -0.82 -4.55
CA ASP A 49 -11.08 0.17 -5.30
C ASP A 49 -9.89 0.69 -4.49
N GLN A 50 -8.88 1.27 -5.14
CA GLN A 50 -7.76 1.87 -4.40
C GLN A 50 -8.13 3.28 -3.91
N ILE A 51 -7.62 3.67 -2.74
CA ILE A 51 -7.72 5.04 -2.26
C ILE A 51 -6.89 5.93 -3.18
N THR A 52 -7.56 6.90 -3.80
CA THR A 52 -6.92 7.98 -4.53
C THR A 52 -7.16 9.29 -3.80
N HIS A 53 -6.09 10.01 -3.43
CA HIS A 53 -6.22 11.31 -2.75
C HIS A 53 -6.56 12.46 -3.71
N LEU A 54 -7.35 12.19 -4.76
CA LEU A 54 -7.74 13.20 -5.73
C LEU A 54 -8.87 14.10 -5.22
N GLY A 55 -9.64 13.64 -4.22
CA GLY A 55 -10.67 14.44 -3.54
C GLY A 55 -11.88 14.82 -4.41
N ARG A 56 -11.90 14.42 -5.68
CA ARG A 56 -12.98 14.72 -6.64
C ARG A 56 -14.26 13.93 -6.37
N GLU A 57 -14.12 12.79 -5.71
CA GLU A 57 -15.20 11.86 -5.38
C GLU A 57 -16.28 12.49 -4.48
N TYR A 58 -15.93 13.55 -3.73
CA TYR A 58 -16.88 14.33 -2.92
C TYR A 58 -17.69 15.35 -3.72
N TYR A 59 -17.22 15.73 -4.92
CA TYR A 59 -17.80 16.80 -5.73
C TYR A 59 -18.53 16.30 -6.97
N ASP A 60 -18.35 15.04 -7.37
CA ASP A 60 -19.01 14.45 -8.55
C ASP A 60 -20.53 14.23 -8.35
N GLY A 61 -21.06 14.51 -7.15
CA GLY A 61 -22.47 14.40 -6.79
C GLY A 61 -23.22 15.73 -6.59
N GLU A 62 -22.59 16.88 -6.87
CA GLU A 62 -23.26 18.20 -6.97
C GLU A 62 -23.56 18.60 -8.42
#